data_AF-A0A2A6M2R9-F1
#
_entry.id   AF-A0A2A6M2R9-F1
#
_cell.length_a   1.000
_cell.length_b   1.000
_cell.length_c   1.000
_cell.angle_alpha   90.00
_cell.angle_beta   90.00
_cell.angle_gamma   90.00
#
_symmetry.space_group_name_H-M   'P 1'
#
loop_
_entity.id
_entity.type
_entity.pdbx_description
1 polymer ?
#
loop_
_entity_poly.entity_id
_entity_poly.type
_entity_poly.pdbx_seq_one_letter_code
_entity_poly.pdbx_strand_id
1 'polypeptide(L)'
;MNTHFATKQVATLAFLATALFGFFVAGATQAAEQMMRVYMDHARVLKLDRPVSKVIIGNSDVADATVADSKTIVLTGRNFGTTNLVILDQDGNAIVDERILVSIDEGNTVRVYKQTTRTVFSCSPNCERHAERKATTTSSN
;
A
#
# COMPACT_ATOMS: atom_id res chain seq x y z
N MET A 1 59.58 22.30 51.99
CA MET A 1 60.42 22.46 50.79
C MET A 1 60.68 21.10 50.16
N ASN A 2 60.47 21.03 48.85
CA ASN A 2 61.01 20.10 47.85
C ASN A 2 60.40 18.68 47.73
N THR A 3 59.32 18.67 46.96
CA THR A 3 59.06 17.85 45.77
C THR A 3 60.32 17.64 44.88
N HIS A 4 60.54 16.53 44.16
CA HIS A 4 59.86 16.16 42.91
C HIS A 4 60.44 14.86 42.28
N PHE A 5 59.55 14.11 41.62
CA PHE A 5 59.74 13.29 40.40
C PHE A 5 60.80 12.18 40.34
N ALA A 6 60.32 10.92 40.23
CA ALA A 6 60.79 10.01 39.18
C ALA A 6 59.84 8.81 39.00
N THR A 7 59.01 8.95 37.97
CA THR A 7 58.29 7.93 37.19
C THR A 7 59.00 6.58 37.07
N LYS A 8 58.45 5.52 37.68
CA LYS A 8 58.40 4.10 37.24
C LYS A 8 57.32 3.46 38.15
N GLN A 9 56.34 2.67 37.75
CA GLN A 9 56.40 1.49 36.91
C GLN A 9 55.00 1.20 36.37
N VAL A 10 54.97 0.90 35.07
CA VAL A 10 53.98 0.00 34.49
C VAL A 10 54.01 -1.29 35.30
N ALA A 11 52.89 -1.68 35.89
CA ALA A 11 52.34 -3.02 35.77
C ALA A 11 51.16 -3.22 36.72
N THR A 12 50.06 -3.66 36.09
CA THR A 12 49.21 -4.77 36.54
C THR A 12 48.24 -4.58 37.71
N LEU A 13 46.97 -4.79 37.32
CA LEU A 13 45.89 -5.50 38.02
C LEU A 13 44.79 -4.63 38.62
N ALA A 14 43.69 -4.51 37.88
CA ALA A 14 42.38 -4.89 38.37
C ALA A 14 41.37 -4.89 37.22
N PHE A 15 41.01 -6.09 36.76
CA PHE A 15 39.71 -6.37 36.17
C PHE A 15 38.62 -5.71 37.03
N LEU A 16 37.88 -4.73 36.51
CA LEU A 16 36.48 -4.46 36.89
C LEU A 16 35.90 -3.32 36.03
N ALA A 17 34.68 -3.54 35.53
CA ALA A 17 33.71 -2.54 35.05
C ALA A 17 34.15 -1.71 33.81
N THR A 18 33.52 -1.76 32.64
CA THR A 18 32.08 -1.69 32.37
C THR A 18 31.85 -2.18 30.93
N ALA A 19 31.54 -3.46 30.77
CA ALA A 19 30.96 -3.99 29.54
C ALA A 19 29.45 -4.13 29.78
N LEU A 20 28.66 -3.07 29.58
CA LEU A 20 27.20 -3.21 29.59
C LEU A 20 26.53 -2.05 28.83
N PHE A 21 25.67 -2.44 27.89
CA PHE A 21 24.62 -1.65 27.23
C PHE A 21 24.96 -0.76 26.03
N GLY A 22 25.43 -1.39 24.95
CA GLY A 22 25.00 -0.99 23.60
C GLY A 22 23.61 -1.54 23.32
N PHE A 23 22.55 -0.78 23.63
CA PHE A 23 21.18 -1.09 23.23
C PHE A 23 21.08 -0.86 21.71
N PHE A 24 21.42 -1.86 20.91
CA PHE A 24 21.07 -1.87 19.49
C PHE A 24 19.55 -2.02 19.39
N VAL A 25 18.83 -0.90 19.26
CA VAL A 25 17.46 -0.91 18.73
C VAL A 25 17.57 -1.34 17.28
N ALA A 26 17.43 -2.64 17.04
CA ALA A 26 17.10 -3.15 15.72
C ALA A 26 15.68 -2.67 15.42
N GLY A 27 15.57 -1.52 14.75
CA GLY A 27 14.31 -1.07 14.17
C GLY A 27 13.88 -2.11 13.14
N ALA A 28 12.91 -2.95 13.49
CA ALA A 28 12.27 -3.83 12.53
C ALA A 28 11.55 -2.95 11.50
N THR A 29 12.20 -2.72 10.36
CA THR A 29 11.53 -2.19 9.19
C THR A 29 10.57 -3.26 8.71
N GLN A 30 9.31 -3.16 9.14
CA GLN A 30 8.23 -3.93 8.52
C GLN A 30 8.21 -3.53 7.05
N ALA A 31 8.67 -4.43 6.18
CA ALA A 31 8.47 -4.32 4.75
C ALA A 31 6.96 -4.46 4.52
N ALA A 32 6.24 -3.34 4.63
CA ALA A 32 4.86 -3.28 4.18
C ALA A 32 4.88 -3.62 2.70
N GLU A 33 4.33 -4.77 2.35
CA GLU A 33 4.10 -5.17 0.97
C GLU A 33 3.30 -4.04 0.31
N GLN A 34 3.96 -3.27 -0.55
CA GLN A 34 3.36 -2.09 -1.18
C GLN A 34 2.30 -2.57 -2.16
N MET A 35 1.04 -2.56 -1.73
CA MET A 35 -0.09 -2.88 -2.61
C MET A 35 -0.47 -1.65 -3.42
N MET A 36 -0.73 -1.87 -4.71
CA MET A 36 -1.29 -0.85 -5.59
C MET A 36 -2.74 -0.56 -5.18
N ARG A 37 -2.99 0.60 -4.56
CA ARG A 37 -4.37 1.01 -4.24
C ARG A 37 -5.07 1.57 -5.47
N VAL A 38 -6.30 1.12 -5.69
CA VAL A 38 -7.26 1.65 -6.66
C VAL A 38 -8.59 1.85 -5.95
N TYR A 39 -9.34 2.89 -6.27
CA TYR A 39 -10.66 3.10 -5.68
C TYR A 39 -11.74 2.43 -6.52
N MET A 40 -12.76 1.87 -5.86
CA MET A 40 -13.92 1.30 -6.55
C MET A 40 -14.59 2.36 -7.41
N ASP A 41 -14.96 2.02 -8.64
CA ASP A 41 -15.52 2.92 -9.68
C ASP A 41 -14.52 3.98 -10.19
N HIS A 42 -13.24 3.89 -9.83
CA HIS A 42 -12.18 4.76 -10.35
C HIS A 42 -11.23 3.99 -11.28
N ALA A 43 -10.71 4.71 -12.26
CA ALA A 43 -9.65 4.24 -13.14
C ALA A 43 -8.30 4.83 -12.73
N ARG A 44 -7.25 4.01 -12.83
CA ARG A 44 -5.85 4.38 -12.69
C ARG A 44 -5.12 4.05 -14.00
N VAL A 45 -4.43 5.04 -14.55
CA VAL A 45 -3.61 4.85 -15.75
C VAL A 45 -2.22 4.39 -15.35
N LEU A 46 -1.78 3.29 -15.94
CA LEU A 46 -0.43 2.75 -15.80
C LEU A 46 0.32 2.99 -17.10
N LYS A 47 1.49 3.62 -17.00
CA LYS A 47 2.42 3.81 -18.11
C LYS A 47 3.56 2.82 -17.98
N LEU A 48 3.78 2.02 -19.00
CA LEU A 48 4.79 0.99 -19.07
C LEU A 48 6.05 1.52 -19.76
N ASP A 49 7.21 0.97 -19.39
CA ASP A 49 8.49 1.28 -20.01
C ASP A 49 8.67 0.58 -21.38
N ARG A 50 8.07 -0.61 -21.53
CA ARG A 50 8.10 -1.44 -22.75
C ARG A 50 6.70 -1.91 -23.19
N PRO A 51 6.55 -2.36 -24.45
CA PRO A 51 5.25 -2.76 -24.98
C PRO A 51 4.63 -3.98 -24.26
N VAL A 52 3.33 -3.92 -23.99
CA VAL A 52 2.56 -5.03 -23.41
C VAL A 52 2.22 -6.09 -24.48
N SER A 53 2.25 -7.36 -24.07
CA SER A 53 1.73 -8.49 -24.85
C SER A 53 0.50 -9.12 -24.20
N LYS A 54 0.55 -9.33 -22.87
CA LYS A 54 -0.52 -10.00 -22.12
C LYS A 54 -0.79 -9.25 -20.82
N VAL A 55 -2.07 -9.18 -20.46
CA VAL A 55 -2.55 -8.62 -19.19
C VAL A 55 -3.39 -9.69 -18.50
N ILE A 56 -3.10 -9.93 -17.24
CA ILE A 56 -3.75 -10.96 -16.43
C ILE A 56 -4.21 -10.30 -15.13
N ILE A 57 -5.49 -10.46 -14.83
CA ILE A 57 -6.09 -10.09 -13.55
C ILE A 57 -6.48 -11.38 -12.84
N GLY A 58 -6.11 -11.51 -11.56
CA GLY A 58 -6.44 -12.70 -10.78
C GLY A 58 -7.94 -12.90 -10.56
N ASN A 59 -8.66 -11.81 -10.26
CA ASN A 59 -10.12 -11.81 -10.08
C ASN A 59 -10.75 -10.59 -10.77
N SER A 60 -11.46 -10.85 -11.87
CA SER A 60 -12.16 -9.83 -12.68
C SER A 60 -13.35 -9.18 -11.98
N ASP A 61 -13.90 -9.79 -10.93
CA ASP A 61 -14.99 -9.18 -10.15
C ASP A 61 -14.46 -8.03 -9.27
N VAL A 62 -13.17 -8.06 -8.91
CA VAL A 62 -12.53 -7.05 -8.04
C VAL A 62 -11.94 -5.91 -8.87
N ALA A 63 -11.20 -6.20 -9.94
CA ALA A 63 -10.59 -5.22 -10.80
C ALA A 63 -10.60 -5.66 -12.27
N ASP A 64 -10.39 -4.72 -13.18
CA ASP A 64 -10.32 -4.99 -14.62
C ASP A 64 -9.30 -4.07 -15.28
N ALA A 65 -8.68 -4.52 -16.36
CA ALA A 65 -7.63 -3.79 -17.05
C ALA A 65 -7.86 -3.81 -18.55
N THR A 66 -7.84 -2.62 -19.16
CA THR A 66 -7.96 -2.44 -20.60
C THR A 66 -6.67 -1.87 -21.17
N VAL A 67 -6.20 -2.42 -22.29
CA VAL A 67 -5.06 -1.90 -23.03
C VAL A 67 -5.52 -0.69 -23.84
N ALA A 68 -5.05 0.50 -23.52
CA ALA A 68 -5.36 1.72 -24.27
C ALA A 68 -4.42 1.88 -25.49
N ASP A 69 -3.14 1.57 -25.29
CA ASP A 69 -2.13 1.50 -26.35
C ASP A 69 -0.99 0.54 -25.94
N SER A 70 0.03 0.40 -26.79
CA SER A 70 1.14 -0.53 -26.56
C SER A 70 1.86 -0.36 -25.21
N LYS A 71 1.83 0.82 -24.58
CA LYS A 71 2.50 1.11 -23.30
C LYS A 71 1.58 1.71 -22.25
N THR A 72 0.26 1.71 -22.49
CA THR A 72 -0.70 2.33 -21.58
C THR A 72 -1.81 1.35 -21.23
N ILE A 73 -1.97 1.08 -19.94
CA ILE A 73 -3.05 0.28 -19.38
C ILE A 73 -3.96 1.16 -18.53
N VAL A 74 -5.27 0.97 -18.68
CA VAL A 74 -6.29 1.57 -17.81
C VAL A 74 -6.78 0.48 -16.86
N LEU A 75 -6.40 0.58 -15.58
CA LEU A 75 -6.83 -0.32 -14.52
C LEU A 75 -8.04 0.29 -13.81
N THR A 76 -9.13 -0.45 -13.68
CA THR A 76 -10.39 0.00 -13.06
C THR A 76 -10.72 -0.86 -11.85
N GLY A 77 -11.00 -0.22 -10.71
CA GLY A 77 -11.52 -0.92 -9.54
C GLY A 77 -13.02 -1.20 -9.71
N ARG A 78 -13.44 -2.47 -9.67
CA ARG A 78 -14.85 -2.87 -9.85
C ARG A 78 -15.56 -3.10 -8.52
N ASN A 79 -14.90 -3.81 -7.60
CA ASN A 79 -15.50 -4.15 -6.32
C ASN A 79 -14.44 -4.24 -5.23
N PHE A 80 -14.86 -4.13 -3.97
CA PHE A 80 -13.93 -4.18 -2.84
C PHE A 80 -13.23 -5.53 -2.75
N GLY A 81 -11.93 -5.50 -2.49
CA GLY A 81 -11.14 -6.71 -2.29
C GLY A 81 -9.68 -6.53 -2.65
N THR A 82 -8.96 -7.64 -2.61
CA THR A 82 -7.56 -7.72 -3.04
C THR A 82 -7.44 -8.69 -4.19
N THR A 83 -6.72 -8.31 -5.23
CA THR A 83 -6.38 -9.18 -6.37
C THR A 83 -4.94 -8.91 -6.80
N ASN A 84 -4.52 -9.43 -7.94
CA ASN A 84 -3.21 -9.20 -8.53
C ASN A 84 -3.34 -8.84 -10.00
N LEU A 85 -2.38 -8.04 -10.47
CA LEU A 85 -2.20 -7.68 -11.87
C LEU A 85 -0.82 -8.14 -12.32
N VAL A 86 -0.81 -8.96 -13.35
CA VAL A 86 0.40 -9.40 -14.04
C VAL A 86 0.37 -8.90 -15.47
N ILE A 87 1.41 -8.19 -15.88
CA ILE A 87 1.58 -7.68 -17.24
C ILE A 87 2.86 -8.30 -17.79
N LEU A 88 2.77 -8.94 -18.96
CA LEU A 88 3.91 -9.58 -19.63
C LEU A 88 4.23 -8.90 -20.96
N ASP A 89 5.52 -8.90 -21.31
CA ASP A 89 6.00 -8.53 -22.65
C ASP A 89 5.91 -9.71 -23.64
N GLN A 90 6.40 -9.50 -24.87
CA GLN A 90 6.34 -10.51 -25.94
C GLN A 90 7.22 -11.74 -25.66
N ASP A 91 8.29 -11.57 -24.87
CA ASP A 91 9.21 -12.64 -24.48
C ASP A 91 8.70 -13.41 -23.25
N GLY A 92 7.58 -12.98 -22.67
CA GLY A 92 6.98 -13.59 -21.49
C GLY A 92 7.55 -13.06 -20.17
N ASN A 93 8.37 -12.01 -20.19
CA ASN A 93 8.90 -11.41 -18.97
C ASN A 93 7.85 -10.53 -18.31
N ALA A 94 7.77 -10.57 -16.98
CA ALA A 94 6.90 -9.68 -16.23
C ALA A 94 7.39 -8.23 -16.31
N ILE A 95 6.50 -7.35 -16.77
CA ILE A 95 6.62 -5.89 -16.70
C ILE A 95 6.07 -5.39 -15.36
N VAL A 96 4.93 -5.93 -14.93
CA VAL A 96 4.28 -5.65 -13.65
C VAL A 96 3.83 -6.98 -13.04
N ASP A 97 4.07 -7.15 -11.75
CA ASP A 97 3.52 -8.23 -10.94
C ASP A 97 3.24 -7.65 -9.54
N GLU A 98 2.03 -7.12 -9.35
CA GLU A 98 1.66 -6.41 -8.13
C GLU A 98 0.30 -6.84 -7.60
N ARG A 99 0.18 -6.81 -6.27
CA ARG A 99 -1.11 -6.93 -5.58
C ARG A 99 -1.86 -5.62 -5.64
N ILE A 100 -3.14 -5.69 -6.01
CA ILE A 100 -4.05 -4.55 -6.06
C ILE A 100 -5.00 -4.63 -4.87
N LEU A 101 -5.15 -3.51 -4.16
CA LEU A 101 -6.19 -3.32 -3.15
C LEU A 101 -7.24 -2.35 -3.71
N VAL A 102 -8.47 -2.84 -3.87
CA VAL A 102 -9.63 -2.01 -4.25
C VAL A 102 -10.40 -1.59 -2.99
N SER A 103 -10.46 -0.29 -2.73
CA SER A 103 -11.11 0.27 -1.54
C SER A 103 -12.10 1.39 -1.87
N ILE A 104 -12.86 1.83 -0.86
CA ILE A 104 -13.68 3.04 -0.96
C ILE A 104 -12.76 4.26 -1.00
N ASP A 105 -13.09 5.26 -1.81
CA ASP A 105 -12.51 6.60 -1.69
C ASP A 105 -13.19 7.35 -0.54
N GLU A 106 -12.45 7.58 0.54
CA GLU A 106 -12.92 8.33 1.70
C GLU A 106 -12.47 9.79 1.70
N GLY A 107 -11.66 10.20 0.71
CA GLY A 107 -11.02 11.52 0.69
C GLY A 107 -12.02 12.68 0.68
N ASN A 108 -13.25 12.43 0.24
CA ASN A 108 -14.30 13.43 0.11
C ASN A 108 -15.66 12.96 0.65
N THR A 109 -15.63 11.99 1.56
CA THR A 109 -16.82 11.30 2.02
C THR A 109 -17.07 11.58 3.51
N VAL A 110 -18.26 12.07 3.85
CA VAL A 110 -18.69 12.27 5.24
C VAL A 110 -19.71 11.21 5.64
N ARG A 111 -19.53 10.62 6.83
CA ARG A 111 -20.48 9.68 7.41
C ARG A 111 -21.20 10.31 8.59
N VAL A 112 -22.52 10.46 8.47
CA VAL A 112 -23.38 11.00 9.52
C VAL A 112 -24.16 9.86 10.17
N TYR A 113 -24.09 9.76 11.49
CA TYR A 113 -24.84 8.80 12.29
C TYR A 113 -25.96 9.53 13.03
N LYS A 114 -27.21 9.14 12.79
CA LYS A 114 -28.40 9.60 13.54
C LYS A 114 -29.07 8.40 14.17
N GLN A 115 -28.88 8.22 15.47
CA GLN A 115 -29.29 7.01 16.20
C GLN A 115 -28.71 5.75 15.51
N THR A 116 -29.56 4.87 14.98
CA THR A 116 -29.19 3.65 14.25
C THR A 116 -29.04 3.87 12.75
N THR A 117 -29.30 5.07 12.23
CA THR A 117 -29.22 5.37 10.80
C THR A 117 -27.85 5.95 10.45
N ARG A 118 -27.15 5.30 9.51
CA ARG A 118 -25.90 5.80 8.93
C ARG A 118 -26.15 6.32 7.52
N THR A 119 -25.79 7.57 7.24
CA THR A 119 -25.86 8.16 5.90
C THR A 119 -24.48 8.58 5.43
N VAL A 120 -24.17 8.28 4.17
CA VAL A 120 -22.89 8.64 3.53
C VAL A 120 -23.14 9.79 2.54
N PHE A 121 -22.28 10.79 2.58
CA PHE A 121 -22.31 11.97 1.72
C PHE A 121 -21.00 12.12 0.96
N SER A 122 -21.07 12.58 -0.29
CA SER A 122 -19.91 13.04 -1.08
C SER A 122 -19.87 14.57 -1.08
N CYS A 123 -18.72 15.18 -0.78
CA CYS A 123 -18.63 16.61 -0.47
C CYS A 123 -17.66 17.37 -1.40
N SER A 124 -18.12 18.22 -2.31
CA SER A 124 -17.22 19.09 -3.09
C SER A 124 -17.93 20.33 -3.65
N PRO A 125 -17.78 21.55 -3.07
CA PRO A 125 -17.48 21.89 -1.66
C PRO A 125 -18.69 21.67 -0.73
N ASN A 126 -19.89 21.46 -1.28
CA ASN A 126 -21.11 21.12 -0.53
C ASN A 126 -21.33 19.61 -0.55
N CYS A 127 -22.04 19.08 0.44
CA CYS A 127 -22.26 17.63 0.60
C CYS A 127 -23.59 17.16 -0.02
N GLU A 128 -23.50 16.17 -0.89
CA GLU A 128 -24.63 15.50 -1.54
C GLU A 128 -24.78 14.07 -1.03
N ARG A 129 -26.02 13.59 -0.86
CA ARG A 129 -26.30 12.24 -0.37
C ARG A 129 -26.24 11.25 -1.53
N HIS A 130 -25.57 10.12 -1.35
CA HIS A 130 -25.67 9.01 -2.30
C HIS A 130 -27.11 8.48 -2.35
N ALA A 131 -27.73 8.46 -3.53
CA ALA A 131 -28.97 7.72 -3.73
C ALA A 131 -28.69 6.23 -3.51
N GLU A 132 -29.50 5.57 -2.67
CA GLU A 132 -29.38 4.13 -2.43
C GLU A 132 -29.54 3.39 -3.76
N ARG A 133 -28.47 2.77 -4.27
CA ARG A 133 -28.60 1.80 -5.36
C ARG A 133 -29.40 0.63 -4.81
N LYS A 134 -30.66 0.49 -5.23
CA LYS A 134 -31.42 -0.75 -5.05
C LYS A 134 -30.58 -1.86 -5.70
N ALA A 135 -30.00 -2.72 -4.89
CA ALA A 135 -29.44 -3.97 -5.37
C ALA A 135 -30.60 -4.76 -5.97
N THR A 136 -30.65 -4.84 -7.30
CA THR A 136 -31.60 -5.71 -7.99
C THR A 136 -31.20 -7.14 -7.66
N THR A 137 -31.81 -7.70 -6.61
CA THR A 137 -31.79 -9.13 -6.36
C THR A 137 -32.61 -9.78 -7.47
N THR A 138 -31.94 -10.24 -8.52
CA THR A 138 -32.52 -11.14 -9.51
C THR A 138 -32.84 -12.46 -8.80
N SER A 139 -34.04 -12.53 -8.24
CA SER A 139 -34.66 -13.76 -7.75
C SER A 139 -35.30 -14.44 -8.96
N SER A 140 -34.55 -15.34 -9.62
CA SER A 140 -35.12 -16.30 -10.56
C SER A 140 -35.69 -17.47 -9.76
N ASN A 141 -37.02 -17.63 -9.80
CA ASN A 141 -37.69 -18.91 -9.63
C ASN A 141 -38.52 -19.16 -10.89
#